data_AF-A0A7R9FQY8-F1
#
_entry.id   AF-A0A7R9FQY8-F1
#
_cell.length_a   1.000
_cell.length_b   1.000
_cell.length_c   1.000
_cell.angle_alpha   90.00
_cell.angle_beta   90.00
_cell.angle_gamma   90.00
#
_symmetry.space_group_name_H-M   'P 1'
#
loop_
_entity.id
_entity.type
_entity.pdbx_description
1 polymer ?
#
loop_
_entity_poly.entity_id
_entity_poly.type
_entity_poly.pdbx_seq_one_letter_code
_entity_poly.pdbx_strand_id
1 'polypeptide(L)'
;MALQKILSLRPVMVQYTCFVPFRRAISDDGTIRGRRDWIVLPEDGSCIACWHPESPFPYECSLPMPKREAADTDEVLKVKLKEDLSYIRRPKLDYVAIPELMKLTHTNKHIWYPR
;
A
#
# COMPACT_ATOMS: atom_id res chain seq x y z
N MET A 1 -7.37 0.82 -55.62
CA MET A 1 -6.46 -0.23 -55.11
C MET A 1 -5.14 0.45 -54.78
N ALA A 2 -4.51 0.39 -53.61
CA ALA A 2 -4.77 -0.14 -52.28
C ALA A 2 -3.84 0.69 -51.35
N LEU A 3 -4.37 1.38 -50.35
CA LEU A 3 -4.24 1.06 -48.91
C LEU A 3 -2.83 0.73 -48.40
N GLN A 4 -2.40 1.54 -47.42
CA GLN A 4 -1.64 1.18 -46.21
C GLN A 4 -0.17 0.71 -46.36
N LYS A 5 0.77 1.60 -46.05
CA LYS A 5 2.08 1.24 -45.47
C LYS A 5 1.94 1.16 -43.96
N ILE A 6 1.60 -0.03 -43.46
CA ILE A 6 1.59 -0.39 -42.05
C ILE A 6 2.82 -1.25 -41.75
N LEU A 7 3.63 -0.76 -40.82
CA LEU A 7 4.39 -1.49 -39.80
C LEU A 7 5.15 -2.77 -40.23
N SER A 8 6.48 -2.69 -40.28
CA SER A 8 7.32 -3.82 -39.84
C SER A 8 8.70 -3.35 -39.39
N LEU A 9 8.78 -2.64 -38.26
CA LEU A 9 10.02 -2.60 -37.48
C LEU A 9 10.14 -3.96 -36.79
N ARG A 10 10.94 -4.86 -37.36
CA ARG A 10 11.31 -6.11 -36.71
C ARG A 10 12.26 -5.77 -35.55
N PRO A 11 11.94 -6.07 -34.29
CA PRO A 11 12.93 -5.99 -33.23
C PRO A 11 13.95 -7.12 -33.47
N VAL A 12 15.21 -6.74 -33.69
CA VAL A 12 16.34 -7.66 -33.71
C VAL A 12 16.50 -8.18 -32.30
N MET A 13 15.93 -9.35 -32.04
CA MET A 13 16.09 -10.11 -30.82
C MET A 13 17.50 -10.70 -30.85
N VAL A 14 18.48 -9.93 -30.40
CA VAL A 14 19.84 -10.43 -30.20
C VAL A 14 19.78 -11.35 -28.99
N GLN A 15 19.74 -12.66 -29.26
CA GLN A 15 19.85 -13.70 -28.24
C GLN A 15 21.28 -13.73 -27.71
N TYR A 16 21.56 -12.91 -26.70
CA TYR A 16 22.73 -13.14 -25.86
C TYR A 16 22.38 -14.27 -24.90
N THR A 17 22.87 -15.48 -25.19
CA THR A 17 22.80 -16.61 -24.26
C THR A 17 23.81 -16.38 -23.15
N CYS A 18 23.46 -15.57 -22.15
CA CYS A 18 24.19 -15.56 -20.90
C CYS A 18 23.72 -16.76 -20.07
N PHE A 19 24.62 -17.72 -19.87
CA PHE A 19 24.40 -18.85 -18.98
C PHE A 19 24.40 -18.28 -17.56
N VAL A 20 23.22 -17.98 -17.00
CA VAL A 20 23.11 -17.39 -15.67
C VAL A 20 23.27 -18.51 -14.63
N PRO A 21 24.37 -18.61 -13.87
CA PRO A 21 24.43 -19.53 -12.76
C PRO A 21 23.38 -19.12 -11.72
N PHE A 22 22.39 -19.99 -11.51
CA PHE A 22 21.32 -19.81 -10.54
C PHE A 22 21.86 -20.00 -9.11
N ARG A 23 22.74 -19.11 -8.65
CA ARG A 23 23.17 -19.07 -7.25
C ARG A 23 22.34 -18.03 -6.51
N ARG A 24 21.27 -18.49 -5.87
CA ARG A 24 20.41 -17.67 -5.01
C ARG A 24 21.23 -17.20 -3.81
N ALA A 25 21.61 -15.93 -3.79
CA ALA A 25 22.39 -15.31 -2.72
C ALA A 25 21.48 -14.50 -1.79
N ILE A 26 20.58 -15.15 -1.04
CA ILE A 26 19.90 -14.53 0.10
C ILE A 26 19.74 -15.58 1.21
N SER A 27 20.24 -15.25 2.41
CA SER A 27 19.95 -15.95 3.66
C SER A 27 18.50 -15.72 4.04
N ASP A 28 17.77 -16.80 4.36
CA ASP A 28 16.40 -16.72 4.85
C ASP A 28 16.37 -16.24 6.32
N ASP A 29 16.68 -14.97 6.57
CA ASP A 29 16.40 -14.29 7.83
C ASP A 29 15.20 -13.34 7.69
N GLY A 30 14.02 -13.98 7.70
CA GLY A 30 12.86 -13.44 8.43
C GLY A 30 12.08 -12.24 7.89
N THR A 31 12.48 -11.53 6.84
CA THR A 31 11.81 -10.24 6.53
C THR A 31 11.28 -10.06 5.09
N ILE A 32 11.54 -10.95 4.14
CA ILE A 32 10.92 -10.82 2.81
C ILE A 32 10.49 -12.17 2.22
N ARG A 33 9.35 -12.68 2.69
CA ARG A 33 8.69 -13.82 2.03
C ARG A 33 8.11 -13.33 0.70
N GLY A 34 8.74 -13.70 -0.42
CA GLY A 34 8.17 -13.58 -1.77
C GLY A 34 8.82 -12.57 -2.72
N ARG A 35 9.78 -11.76 -2.27
CA ARG A 35 10.48 -10.83 -3.17
C ARG A 35 11.57 -11.57 -3.96
N ARG A 36 11.46 -11.51 -5.29
CA ARG A 36 12.41 -12.13 -6.23
C ARG A 36 13.39 -11.07 -6.68
N ASP A 37 14.33 -10.73 -5.82
CA ASP A 37 15.40 -9.81 -6.17
C ASP A 37 16.50 -10.56 -6.92
N TRP A 38 16.96 -10.01 -8.02
CA TRP A 38 18.09 -10.51 -8.78
C TRP A 38 19.17 -9.45 -8.86
N ILE A 39 20.40 -9.89 -8.62
CA ILE A 39 21.59 -9.09 -8.81
C ILE A 39 22.37 -9.74 -9.94
N VAL A 40 22.68 -8.96 -10.96
CA VAL A 40 23.41 -9.39 -12.15
C VAL A 40 24.69 -8.58 -12.23
N LEU A 41 25.80 -9.29 -12.36
CA LEU A 41 27.10 -8.71 -12.67
C LEU A 41 27.36 -8.94 -14.18
N PRO A 42 27.61 -7.88 -14.97
CA PRO A 42 28.07 -8.03 -16.34
C PRO A 42 29.48 -8.62 -16.36
N GLU A 43 29.86 -9.29 -17.44
CA GLU A 43 31.19 -9.91 -17.60
C GLU A 43 32.33 -8.90 -17.48
N ASP A 44 32.08 -7.65 -17.88
CA ASP A 44 33.04 -6.54 -17.79
C ASP A 44 33.27 -6.06 -16.35
N GLY A 45 32.46 -6.49 -15.38
CA GLY A 45 32.56 -6.11 -13.96
C GLY A 45 32.40 -4.60 -13.67
N SER A 46 32.01 -3.82 -14.69
CA SER A 46 32.03 -2.36 -14.67
C SER A 46 30.84 -1.74 -13.93
N CYS A 47 29.74 -2.47 -13.79
CA CYS A 47 28.57 -2.05 -13.05
C CYS A 47 27.89 -3.24 -12.37
N ILE A 48 26.98 -2.95 -11.43
CA ILE A 48 26.12 -3.95 -10.80
C ILE A 48 24.69 -3.59 -11.18
N ALA A 49 23.98 -4.53 -11.82
CA ALA A 49 22.59 -4.34 -12.18
C ALA A 49 21.69 -5.08 -11.18
N CYS A 50 20.70 -4.40 -10.62
CA CYS A 50 19.74 -4.98 -9.69
C CYS A 50 18.34 -4.92 -10.27
N TRP A 51 17.65 -6.06 -10.34
CA TRP A 51 16.24 -6.15 -10.68
C TRP A 51 15.45 -6.50 -9.42
N HIS A 52 14.64 -5.55 -8.95
CA HIS A 52 13.70 -5.73 -7.84
C HIS A 52 12.24 -5.52 -8.31
N PRO A 53 11.56 -6.55 -8.83
CA PRO A 53 10.15 -6.40 -9.19
C PRO A 53 9.31 -6.18 -7.93
N GLU A 54 8.27 -5.34 -8.05
CA GLU A 54 7.27 -5.20 -6.98
C GLU A 54 6.51 -6.52 -6.80
N SER A 55 6.47 -7.03 -5.56
CA SER A 55 5.69 -8.23 -5.24
C SER A 55 4.24 -7.82 -4.96
N PRO A 56 3.25 -8.33 -5.71
CA PRO A 56 1.86 -8.10 -5.37
C PRO A 56 1.52 -8.77 -4.03
N PHE A 57 0.58 -8.18 -3.30
CA PHE A 57 0.04 -8.76 -2.08
C PHE A 57 -0.84 -9.97 -2.42
N PRO A 58 -0.61 -11.17 -1.85
CA PRO A 58 -1.40 -12.36 -2.14
C PRO A 58 -2.82 -12.23 -1.60
N TYR A 59 -3.82 -12.56 -2.42
CA TYR A 59 -5.24 -12.46 -2.07
C TYR A 59 -5.61 -13.29 -0.83
N GLU A 60 -5.00 -14.45 -0.67
CA GLU A 60 -5.21 -15.38 0.46
C GLU A 60 -4.83 -14.77 1.81
N CYS A 61 -3.96 -13.75 1.83
CA CYS A 61 -3.58 -13.02 3.03
C CYS A 61 -4.47 -11.78 3.27
N SER A 62 -5.43 -11.49 2.39
CA SER A 62 -6.37 -10.39 2.57
C SER A 62 -7.53 -10.81 3.46
N LEU A 63 -8.02 -9.87 4.27
CA LEU A 63 -9.26 -10.05 5.02
C LEU A 63 -10.42 -9.42 4.23
N PRO A 64 -11.61 -10.02 4.25
CA PRO A 64 -12.79 -9.39 3.66
C PRO A 64 -13.09 -8.09 4.41
N MET A 65 -13.51 -7.07 3.65
CA MET A 65 -13.96 -5.81 4.25
C MET A 65 -15.15 -6.07 5.18
N PRO A 66 -15.11 -5.57 6.44
CA PRO A 66 -16.23 -5.75 7.35
C PRO A 66 -17.46 -5.05 6.78
N LYS A 67 -18.56 -5.79 6.64
CA LYS A 67 -19.85 -5.21 6.27
C LYS A 67 -20.33 -4.39 7.46
N ARG A 68 -20.42 -3.07 7.29
CA ARG A 68 -21.14 -2.23 8.26
C ARG A 68 -22.62 -2.49 8.03
N GLU A 69 -23.22 -3.26 8.92
CA GLU A 69 -24.67 -3.32 9.03
C GLU A 69 -25.14 -1.90 9.34
N ALA A 70 -25.90 -1.30 8.42
CA ALA A 70 -26.64 -0.11 8.77
C ALA A 70 -27.58 -0.53 9.88
N ALA A 71 -27.56 0.18 11.02
CA ALA A 71 -28.59 -0.04 12.03
C ALA A 71 -29.94 0.11 11.34
N ASP A 72 -30.74 -0.96 11.33
CA ASP A 72 -32.10 -0.93 10.81
C ASP A 72 -32.88 0.05 11.67
N THR A 73 -33.03 1.28 11.19
CA THR A 73 -33.99 2.22 11.75
C THR A 73 -35.27 2.08 10.96
N ASP A 74 -36.40 1.92 11.65
CA ASP A 74 -37.76 1.79 11.07
C ASP A 74 -38.24 3.01 10.24
N GLU A 75 -37.34 3.93 9.91
CA GLU A 75 -37.59 5.16 9.19
C GLU A 75 -37.11 5.07 7.75
N VAL A 76 -37.98 5.47 6.83
CA VAL A 76 -37.73 5.50 5.38
C VAL A 76 -36.56 6.43 5.01
N LEU A 77 -36.23 7.42 5.84
CA LEU A 77 -35.17 8.39 5.61
C LEU A 77 -34.20 8.48 6.80
N LYS A 78 -32.90 8.56 6.52
CA LYS A 78 -31.80 8.64 7.51
C LYS A 78 -31.69 10.04 8.15
N VAL A 79 -32.70 10.51 8.88
CA VAL A 79 -32.77 11.91 9.38
C VAL A 79 -32.22 12.09 10.80
N LYS A 80 -32.07 11.02 11.59
CA LYS A 80 -31.65 11.09 13.01
C LYS A 80 -30.22 11.59 13.27
N LEU A 81 -29.37 11.68 12.25
CA LEU A 81 -27.97 12.08 12.40
C LEU A 81 -27.78 13.47 13.06
N LYS A 82 -28.78 14.36 12.94
CA LYS A 82 -28.68 15.74 13.45
C LYS A 82 -28.57 15.83 14.98
N GLU A 83 -29.22 14.93 15.72
CA GLU A 83 -29.25 14.97 17.17
C GLU A 83 -27.90 14.51 17.76
N ASP A 84 -27.34 13.42 17.23
CA ASP A 84 -26.02 12.90 17.63
C ASP A 84 -24.89 13.87 17.30
N LEU A 85 -24.94 14.50 16.11
CA LEU A 85 -23.97 15.53 15.73
C LEU A 85 -24.02 16.75 16.64
N SER A 86 -25.18 17.08 17.21
CA SER A 86 -25.33 18.23 18.10
C SER A 86 -24.55 18.07 19.41
N TYR A 87 -24.35 16.83 19.88
CA TYR A 87 -23.54 16.53 21.05
C TYR A 87 -22.04 16.63 20.73
N ILE A 88 -21.62 16.10 19.59
CA ILE A 88 -20.22 16.10 19.13
C ILE A 88 -19.73 17.52 18.83
N ARG A 89 -20.60 18.40 18.32
CA ARG A 89 -20.23 19.76 17.88
C ARG A 89 -20.14 20.79 19.01
N ARG A 90 -20.39 20.39 20.27
CA ARG A 90 -20.30 21.33 21.40
C ARG A 90 -18.83 21.62 21.72
N PRO A 91 -18.43 22.88 21.89
CA PRO A 91 -17.06 23.20 22.31
C PRO A 91 -16.82 22.59 23.69
N LYS A 92 -15.84 21.69 23.78
CA LYS A 92 -15.37 21.13 25.05
C LYS A 92 -14.26 22.01 25.61
N LEU A 93 -14.20 22.11 26.94
CA LEU A 93 -13.09 22.76 27.63
C LEU A 93 -11.81 21.93 27.45
N ASP A 94 -10.66 22.60 27.35
CA ASP A 94 -9.36 21.96 27.13
C ASP A 94 -9.05 20.86 28.16
N TYR A 95 -9.43 21.09 29.42
CA TYR A 95 -9.22 20.11 30.49
C TYR A 95 -9.96 18.79 30.25
N VAL A 96 -11.08 18.80 29.51
CA VAL A 96 -11.86 17.62 29.14
C VAL A 96 -11.40 17.06 27.80
N ALA A 97 -11.13 17.93 26.83
CA ALA A 97 -10.78 17.52 25.48
C ALA A 97 -9.41 16.82 25.42
N ILE A 98 -8.40 17.36 26.11
CA ILE A 98 -7.03 16.81 26.09
C ILE A 98 -6.96 15.36 26.58
N PRO A 99 -7.52 14.96 27.74
CA PRO A 99 -7.46 13.57 28.18
C PRO A 99 -8.27 12.62 27.29
N GLU A 100 -9.37 13.06 26.69
CA GLU A 100 -10.11 12.26 25.69
C GLU A 100 -9.25 12.01 24.44
N LEU A 101 -8.60 13.06 23.93
CA LEU A 101 -7.69 12.98 22.78
C LEU A 101 -6.51 12.05 23.05
N MET A 102 -5.92 12.13 24.25
CA MET A 102 -4.84 11.22 24.67
C MET A 102 -5.28 9.75 24.65
N LYS A 103 -6.49 9.44 25.13
CA LYS A 103 -7.03 8.07 25.14
C LYS A 103 -7.33 7.55 23.73
N LEU A 104 -7.86 8.39 22.86
CA LEU A 104 -8.20 8.02 21.47
C LEU A 104 -6.97 7.82 20.59
N THR A 105 -5.94 8.64 20.77
CA THR A 105 -4.75 8.67 19.89
C THR A 105 -3.53 7.99 20.51
N HIS A 106 -3.61 7.56 21.77
CA HIS A 106 -2.49 7.02 22.55
C HIS A 106 -1.26 7.95 22.57
N THR A 107 -1.49 9.25 22.71
CA THR A 107 -0.43 10.28 22.74
C THR A 107 -0.32 10.97 24.12
N ASN A 108 0.72 11.79 24.29
CA ASN A 108 0.97 12.57 25.50
C ASN A 108 0.30 13.95 25.48
N LYS A 109 -0.06 14.48 26.66
CA LYS A 109 -0.76 15.78 26.81
C LYS A 109 -0.05 16.98 26.19
N HIS A 110 1.28 16.97 26.14
CA HIS A 110 2.10 18.12 25.72
C HIS A 110 1.95 18.48 24.23
N ILE A 111 1.46 17.56 23.41
CA ILE A 111 1.22 17.80 21.97
C ILE A 111 -0.04 18.65 21.76
N TRP A 112 -0.97 18.63 22.72
CA TRP A 112 -2.31 19.20 22.60
C TRP A 112 -2.45 20.59 23.23
N TYR A 113 -1.40 21.12 23.86
CA TYR A 113 -1.37 22.51 24.29
C TYR A 113 -0.85 23.40 23.14
N PRO A 114 -1.41 24.61 22.95
CA PRO A 114 -0.87 25.56 21.99
C PRO A 114 0.58 25.90 22.35
N ARG A 115 1.39 26.20 21.33
CA ARG A 115 2.78 26.62 21.50
C ARG A 115 2.91 28.13 21.69
#